data_AF-A0A7W8GC64-F1
#
_entry.id   AF-A0A7W8GC64-F1
#
_cell.length_a   1.000
_cell.length_b   1.000
_cell.length_c   1.000
_cell.angle_alpha   90.00
_cell.angle_beta   90.00
_cell.angle_gamma   90.00
#
_symmetry.space_group_name_H-M   'P 1'
#
loop_
_entity.id
_entity.type
_entity.pdbx_description
1 polymer ?
#
loop_
_entity_poly.entity_id
_entity_poly.type
_entity_poly.pdbx_seq_one_letter_code
_entity_poly.pdbx_strand_id
1 'polypeptide(L)'
;MPLTEPQVRVLRAMQQGAALTAHFRPGRGPFHTLGGRRLGIVLLKELESQRLIARSGEGAGRGAAGYALTAVGEAALAGWEAGRGPGKLDLP
;
A
#
# COMPACT_ATOMS: atom_id res chain seq x y z
N MET A 1 0.47 14.15 -7.61
CA MET A 1 1.91 13.81 -7.68
C MET A 1 2.04 12.44 -8.33
N PRO A 2 3.09 12.18 -9.11
CA PRO A 2 3.36 10.85 -9.62
C PRO A 2 3.67 9.87 -8.48
N LEU A 3 3.23 8.63 -8.59
CA LEU A 3 3.57 7.58 -7.61
C LEU A 3 5.09 7.32 -7.59
N THR A 4 5.62 7.14 -6.38
CA THR A 4 7.02 6.71 -6.21
C THR A 4 7.16 5.19 -6.30
N GLU A 5 8.36 4.69 -6.62
CA GLU A 5 8.62 3.23 -6.70
C GLU A 5 8.20 2.47 -5.42
N PRO A 6 8.49 2.97 -4.19
CA PRO A 6 8.04 2.32 -2.96
C PRO A 6 6.51 2.28 -2.83
N GLN A 7 5.82 3.35 -3.21
CA GLN A 7 4.35 3.41 -3.18
C GLN A 7 3.75 2.38 -4.13
N VAL A 8 4.27 2.30 -5.36
CA VAL A 8 3.82 1.30 -6.36
C VAL A 8 4.03 -0.13 -5.86
N ARG A 9 5.18 -0.44 -5.25
CA ARG A 9 5.43 -1.79 -4.70
C ARG A 9 4.40 -2.18 -3.65
N VAL A 10 3.99 -1.24 -2.80
CA VAL A 10 2.94 -1.48 -1.79
C VAL A 10 1.59 -1.71 -2.46
N LEU A 11 1.18 -0.81 -3.37
CA LEU A 11 -0.12 -0.90 -4.05
C LEU A 11 -0.23 -2.18 -4.87
N ARG A 12 0.82 -2.55 -5.62
CA ARG A 12 0.87 -3.80 -6.38
C ARG A 12 0.80 -5.02 -5.48
N ALA A 13 1.53 -5.03 -4.37
CA ALA A 13 1.46 -6.15 -3.43
C ALA A 13 0.04 -6.30 -2.84
N MET A 14 -0.63 -5.20 -2.50
CA MET A 14 -2.02 -5.23 -2.04
C MET A 14 -2.97 -5.75 -3.13
N GLN A 15 -2.79 -5.32 -4.39
CA GLN A 15 -3.56 -5.82 -5.54
C GLN A 15 -3.36 -7.32 -5.76
N GLN A 16 -2.17 -7.83 -5.45
CA GLN A 16 -1.83 -9.26 -5.49
C GLN A 16 -2.31 -10.05 -4.25
N GLY A 17 -3.05 -9.41 -3.33
CA GLY A 17 -3.62 -10.05 -2.14
C GLY A 17 -2.76 -9.97 -0.88
N ALA A 18 -1.64 -9.23 -0.89
CA ALA A 18 -0.87 -9.02 0.34
C ALA A 18 -1.65 -8.15 1.33
N ALA A 19 -1.95 -8.70 2.50
CA ALA A 19 -2.66 -7.97 3.55
C ALA A 19 -1.81 -6.83 4.11
N LEU A 20 -2.35 -5.60 4.05
CA LEU A 20 -1.85 -4.46 4.78
C LEU A 20 -2.59 -4.33 6.10
N THR A 21 -1.86 -4.38 7.21
CA THR A 21 -2.44 -4.44 8.56
C THR A 21 -1.71 -3.50 9.51
N ALA A 22 -2.48 -2.70 10.25
CA ALA A 22 -2.01 -2.00 11.44
C ALA A 22 -2.19 -2.89 12.66
N HIS A 23 -1.13 -3.09 13.43
CA HIS A 23 -1.13 -3.87 14.66
C HIS A 23 -1.00 -2.93 15.86
N PHE A 24 -1.90 -3.08 16.83
CA PHE A 24 -1.91 -2.32 18.06
C PHE A 24 -1.42 -3.21 19.21
N ARG A 25 -0.37 -2.78 19.92
CA ARG A 25 0.16 -3.51 21.08
C ARG A 25 0.06 -2.64 22.33
N PRO A 26 -0.36 -3.18 23.49
CA PRO A 26 -0.31 -2.45 24.75
C PRO A 26 1.11 -1.98 25.05
N GLY A 27 1.28 -0.71 25.43
CA GLY A 27 2.57 -0.14 25.82
C GLY A 27 3.57 0.12 24.69
N ARG A 28 3.21 -0.09 23.41
CA ARG A 28 4.01 0.32 22.24
C ARG A 28 3.12 0.94 21.16
N GLY A 29 3.66 1.91 20.41
CA GLY A 29 2.95 2.51 19.29
C GLY A 29 2.57 1.48 18.20
N PRO A 30 1.59 1.81 17.34
CA PRO A 30 1.17 0.90 16.28
C PRO A 30 2.31 0.66 15.30
N PHE A 31 2.39 -0.57 14.77
CA PHE A 31 3.27 -0.89 13.65
C PHE A 31 2.48 -1.50 12.51
N HIS A 32 3.00 -1.34 11.31
CA HIS A 32 2.28 -1.67 10.08
C HIS A 32 3.02 -2.80 9.38
N THR A 33 2.27 -3.72 8.77
CA THR A 33 2.84 -4.80 8.00
C THR A 33 2.15 -4.97 6.66
N LEU A 34 2.90 -5.28 5.63
CA LEU A 34 2.42 -5.67 4.31
C LEU A 34 2.88 -7.10 4.04
N GLY A 35 1.94 -8.04 3.89
CA GLY A 35 2.28 -9.46 3.69
C GLY A 35 3.18 -10.02 4.80
N GLY A 36 2.97 -9.60 6.05
CA GLY A 36 3.76 -10.01 7.22
C GLY A 36 5.11 -9.29 7.39
N ARG A 37 5.54 -8.45 6.44
CA ARG A 37 6.79 -7.67 6.55
C ARG A 37 6.50 -6.26 7.06
N ARG A 38 7.41 -5.70 7.87
CA ARG A 38 7.24 -4.36 8.45
C ARG A 38 7.22 -3.28 7.38
N LEU A 39 6.19 -2.43 7.42
CA LEU A 39 6.04 -1.25 6.59
C LEU A 39 6.37 0.00 7.41
N GLY A 40 7.11 0.94 6.81
CA GLY A 40 7.40 2.24 7.42
C GLY A 40 6.14 3.07 7.58
N ILE A 41 5.99 3.74 8.73
CA ILE A 41 4.84 4.62 9.01
C ILE A 41 4.74 5.78 8.04
N VAL A 42 5.87 6.33 7.59
CA VAL A 42 5.91 7.45 6.62
C VAL A 42 5.26 7.03 5.31
N LEU A 43 5.66 5.88 4.76
CA LEU A 43 5.10 5.36 3.51
C LEU A 43 3.59 5.08 3.64
N LEU A 44 3.15 4.52 4.77
CA LEU A 44 1.72 4.35 5.03
C LEU A 44 0.98 5.71 5.01
N LYS A 45 1.51 6.71 5.71
CA LYS A 45 0.89 8.02 5.83
C LYS A 45 0.82 8.76 4.50
N GLU A 46 1.82 8.60 3.65
CA GLU A 46 1.79 9.13 2.28
C GLU A 46 0.72 8.47 1.41
N LEU A 47 0.51 7.16 1.55
CA LEU A 47 -0.55 6.44 0.84
C LEU A 47 -1.94 6.85 1.35
N GLU A 48 -2.11 7.02 2.67
CA GLU A 48 -3.34 7.51 3.29
C GLU A 48 -3.65 8.96 2.89
N SER A 49 -2.66 9.86 2.91
CA SER A 49 -2.86 11.28 2.58
C SER A 49 -3.28 11.48 1.12
N GLN A 50 -2.78 10.62 0.23
CA GLN A 50 -3.16 10.58 -1.18
C GLN A 50 -4.45 9.77 -1.44
N ARG A 51 -5.08 9.24 -0.39
CA ARG A 51 -6.30 8.42 -0.46
C ARG A 51 -6.16 7.18 -1.35
N LEU A 52 -4.95 6.65 -1.49
CA LEU A 52 -4.65 5.45 -2.30
C LEU A 52 -5.05 4.17 -1.56
N ILE A 53 -5.05 4.24 -0.23
CA ILE A 53 -5.52 3.18 0.67
C ILE A 53 -6.47 3.78 1.70
N ALA A 54 -7.35 2.94 2.24
CA ALA A 54 -8.24 3.30 3.34
C ALA A 54 -8.30 2.17 4.36
N ARG A 55 -8.57 2.50 5.63
CA ARG A 55 -8.80 1.48 6.65
C ARG A 55 -10.08 0.71 6.32
N SER A 56 -9.96 -0.60 6.17
CA SER A 56 -11.11 -1.51 6.19
C SER A 56 -11.36 -1.90 7.64
N GLY A 57 -12.59 -1.76 8.12
CA GLY A 57 -12.97 -2.18 9.48
C GLY A 57 -12.71 -3.68 9.74
N GLU A 58 -12.54 -4.47 8.67
CA GLU A 58 -12.07 -5.85 8.70
C GLU A 58 -10.55 -5.89 8.93
N GLY A 59 -10.17 -6.09 10.19
CA GLY A 59 -8.80 -6.43 10.59
C GLY A 59 -8.65 -7.92 10.91
N ALA A 60 -7.40 -8.41 10.91
CA ALA A 60 -7.04 -9.80 11.18
C ALA A 60 -7.21 -10.23 12.67
N GLY A 61 -8.14 -9.63 13.42
CA GLY A 61 -8.44 -9.96 14.81
C GLY A 61 -8.55 -8.76 15.76
N ARG A 62 -8.83 -9.04 17.05
CA ARG A 62 -8.85 -8.03 18.12
C ARG A 62 -7.47 -7.37 18.24
N GLY A 63 -7.39 -6.07 17.97
CA GLY A 63 -6.14 -5.30 18.05
C GLY A 63 -5.37 -5.18 16.74
N ALA A 64 -6.00 -5.50 15.61
CA ALA A 64 -5.47 -5.20 14.28
C ALA A 64 -6.54 -4.50 13.41
N ALA A 65 -6.11 -3.59 12.54
CA ALA A 65 -6.97 -2.95 11.53
C ALA A 65 -6.44 -3.23 10.13
N GLY A 66 -7.32 -3.66 9.22
CA GLY A 66 -6.98 -3.89 7.83
C GLY A 66 -6.96 -2.59 7.03
N TYR A 67 -6.35 -2.67 5.86
CA TYR A 67 -6.38 -1.63 4.85
C TYR A 67 -6.77 -2.23 3.51
N ALA A 68 -7.59 -1.50 2.77
CA ALA A 68 -7.98 -1.82 1.41
C ALA A 68 -7.43 -0.77 0.44
N LEU A 69 -7.18 -1.22 -0.79
CA LEU A 69 -7.01 -0.32 -1.93
C LEU A 69 -8.30 0.45 -2.17
N THR A 70 -8.18 1.75 -2.46
CA THR A 70 -9.33 2.53 -2.92
C THR A 70 -9.38 2.51 -4.44
N ALA A 71 -10.53 2.89 -5.02
CA ALA A 71 -10.63 3.12 -6.47
C ALA A 71 -9.59 4.12 -6.99
N VAL A 72 -9.21 5.12 -6.17
CA VAL A 72 -8.15 6.08 -6.51
C VAL A 72 -6.78 5.41 -6.54
N GLY A 73 -6.50 4.52 -5.57
CA GLY A 73 -5.27 3.73 -5.52
C GLY A 73 -5.11 2.80 -6.71
N GLU A 74 -6.18 2.11 -7.08
CA GLU A 74 -6.21 1.21 -8.25
C GLU A 74 -5.98 1.98 -9.54
N ALA A 75 -6.69 3.10 -9.74
CA ALA A 75 -6.53 3.94 -10.93
C ALA A 75 -5.13 4.55 -11.02
N ALA A 76 -4.56 4.99 -9.90
CA ALA A 76 -3.20 5.54 -9.86
C ALA A 76 -2.15 4.48 -10.20
N LEU A 77 -2.30 3.26 -9.68
CA LEU A 77 -1.43 2.13 -10.01
C LEU A 77 -1.52 1.78 -11.50
N ALA A 78 -2.73 1.64 -12.03
CA ALA A 78 -2.95 1.35 -13.45
C ALA A 78 -2.38 2.45 -14.35
N GLY A 79 -2.56 3.73 -13.99
CA GLY A 79 -2.01 4.86 -14.74
C GLY A 79 -0.48 4.87 -14.75
N TRP A 80 0.16 4.52 -13.64
CA TRP A 80 1.61 4.39 -13.56
C TRP A 80 2.14 3.21 -14.38
N GLU A 81 1.43 2.07 -14.36
CA GLU A 81 1.78 0.88 -15.15
C GLU A 81 1.60 1.12 -16.65
N ALA A 82 0.53 1.79 -17.06
CA ALA A 82 0.29 2.17 -18.45
C ALA A 82 1.33 3.18 -18.96
N GLY A 83 1.76 4.12 -18.12
CA GLY A 83 2.86 5.04 -18.42
C GLY A 83 4.23 4.35 -18.54
N ARG A 84 4.34 3.09 -18.11
CA ARG A 84 5.49 2.20 -18.31
C ARG A 84 5.29 1.17 -19.43
N GLY A 85 4.33 1.39 -20.35
CA GLY A 85 4.11 0.53 -21.51
C GLY A 85 5.39 0.14 -22.27
N PRO A 86 5.37 -0.93 -23.09
CA PRO A 86 6.52 -1.76 -23.48
C PRO A 86 7.68 -1.11 -24.29
N GLY A 87 7.81 0.22 -24.29
CA GLY A 87 8.87 0.99 -24.95
C GLY A 87 10.00 1.52 -24.04
N LYS A 88 10.14 1.02 -22.81
CA LYS A 88 11.42 1.12 -22.07
C LYS A 88 12.11 -0.24 -21.96
N LEU A 89 12.10 -0.95 -23.08
CA LEU A 89 13.11 -1.93 -23.46
C LEU A 89 13.82 -1.34 -24.68
N ASP A 90 14.74 -0.43 -24.43
CA ASP A 90 15.92 -0.31 -25.29
C ASP A 90 17.12 -0.45 -24.36
N LEU A 91 17.51 -1.72 -24.16
CA LEU A 91 18.90 -2.12 -24.00
C LEU A 91 19.59 -1.95 -25.36
N PRO A 92 20.93 -1.82 -25.47
CA PRO A 92 21.95 -2.13 -24.46
C PRO A 92 22.67 -0.93 -23.83
#